data_AF-A0A7S2V8K1-F1
#
_entry.id   AF-A0A7S2V8K1-F1
#
_cell.length_a   1.000
_cell.length_b   1.000
_cell.length_c   1.000
_cell.angle_alpha   90.00
_cell.angle_beta   90.00
_cell.angle_gamma   90.00
#
_symmetry.space_group_name_H-M   'P 1'
#
loop_
_entity.id
_entity.type
_entity.pdbx_description
1 polymer ?
#
loop_
_entity_poly.entity_id
_entity_poly.type
_entity_poly.pdbx_seq_one_letter_code
_entity_poly.pdbx_strand_id
1 'polypeptide(L)'
;DPDEAIETEPSPEIEVPKECSANTDDQEPGASQECIAPKVADEASDTRGLNAVPRLSVTMPSAAVSEISQNFYWPLYSKPVEFFFQSDLFEDLSEKEIDDRAMLVATELHSLHFFQPVTKGENSTDVDDKASIVRIADELKEEKEDWFSDLSGGQKSKAELVRLVFLQDVCPGVLLVDETMAPLDPASKQTVMAKLKSFCMNSIIIVIYH
;
A
#
# COMPACT_ATOMS: atom_id res chain seq x y z
N ASP A 1 -24.13 50.94 1.63
CA ASP A 1 -24.06 50.03 2.79
C ASP A 1 -24.89 48.79 2.54
N PRO A 2 -24.32 47.57 2.60
CA PRO A 2 -22.94 47.20 2.94
C PRO A 2 -22.12 46.84 1.66
N ASP A 3 -20.90 47.35 1.48
CA ASP A 3 -19.61 46.88 2.04
C ASP A 3 -19.12 45.56 1.43
N GLU A 4 -18.49 45.71 0.28
CA GLU A 4 -17.76 44.70 -0.49
C GLU A 4 -16.26 44.86 -0.14
N ALA A 5 -15.81 44.09 0.86
CA ALA A 5 -14.41 44.05 1.28
C ALA A 5 -13.72 42.84 0.62
N ILE A 6 -12.84 43.13 -0.34
CA ILE A 6 -11.94 42.17 -0.97
C ILE A 6 -10.67 42.16 -0.12
N GLU A 7 -10.47 41.08 0.66
CA GLU A 7 -9.24 40.83 1.39
C GLU A 7 -8.23 40.11 0.49
N THR A 8 -7.16 40.81 0.14
CA THR A 8 -5.94 40.26 -0.48
C THR A 8 -5.00 39.75 0.61
N GLU A 9 -4.76 38.44 0.64
CA GLU A 9 -3.76 37.83 1.52
C GLU A 9 -2.31 38.06 1.02
N PRO A 10 -1.37 38.41 1.91
CA PRO A 10 0.06 38.42 1.59
C PRO A 10 0.74 37.08 1.88
N SER A 11 1.53 36.59 0.93
CA SER A 11 2.44 35.46 1.08
C SER A 11 3.61 35.78 2.03
N PRO A 12 4.09 34.81 2.82
CA PRO A 12 5.47 34.80 3.34
C PRO A 12 6.26 33.64 2.70
N GLU A 13 7.30 33.95 1.93
CA GLU A 13 8.71 34.06 2.37
C GLU A 13 9.37 32.71 2.66
N ILE A 14 10.27 32.35 1.74
CA ILE A 14 11.08 31.15 1.69
C ILE A 14 12.31 31.36 2.59
N GLU A 15 12.40 30.64 3.70
CA GLU A 15 13.61 30.58 4.50
C GLU A 15 14.54 29.45 4.03
N VAL A 16 15.75 29.86 3.65
CA VAL A 16 16.89 29.00 3.28
C VAL A 16 17.75 28.78 4.53
N PRO A 17 18.09 27.53 4.91
CA PRO A 17 19.17 27.31 5.85
C PRO A 17 20.53 27.27 5.14
N LYS A 18 21.40 28.18 5.57
CA LYS A 18 22.83 28.26 5.26
C LYS A 18 23.62 27.16 5.98
N GLU A 19 24.61 26.65 5.26
CA GLU A 19 25.98 26.29 5.67
C GLU A 19 26.26 25.96 7.15
N CYS A 20 26.68 24.72 7.40
CA CYS A 20 27.63 24.40 8.46
C CYS A 20 28.95 23.96 7.82
N SER A 21 29.99 24.78 7.98
CA SER A 21 31.37 24.40 7.69
C SER A 21 32.10 23.98 8.96
N ALA A 22 32.80 22.86 8.83
CA ALA A 22 34.19 22.64 9.24
C ALA A 22 34.58 22.39 10.71
N ASN A 23 35.51 21.42 10.78
CA ASN A 23 36.59 21.21 11.75
C ASN A 23 36.28 20.26 12.92
N THR A 24 37.15 19.36 13.36
CA THR A 24 38.54 18.95 13.03
C THR A 24 38.79 17.75 13.94
N ASP A 25 39.33 16.64 13.45
CA ASP A 25 39.88 15.59 14.31
C ASP A 25 41.20 15.05 13.73
N ASP A 26 42.28 15.52 14.35
CA ASP A 26 43.44 14.80 14.89
C ASP A 26 44.12 13.66 14.10
N GLN A 27 45.32 14.02 13.67
CA GLN A 27 46.62 13.31 13.64
C GLN A 27 46.71 11.79 13.97
N GLU A 28 47.19 11.07 12.93
CA GLU A 28 48.08 9.88 12.85
C GLU A 28 49.16 9.72 13.97
N PRO A 29 49.83 8.53 14.16
CA PRO A 29 50.40 7.69 13.08
C PRO A 29 50.52 6.15 13.30
N GLY A 30 50.74 5.41 12.20
CA GLY A 30 51.17 4.00 12.23
C GLY A 30 51.43 3.42 10.84
N ALA A 31 52.69 3.42 10.41
CA ALA A 31 53.17 3.04 9.08
C ALA A 31 53.14 1.52 8.79
N SER A 32 52.84 1.13 7.55
CA SER A 32 53.80 0.44 6.65
C SER A 32 53.19 -0.03 5.30
N GLN A 33 53.93 0.27 4.22
CA GLN A 33 54.12 -0.48 2.96
C GLN A 33 53.15 -0.30 1.77
N GLU A 34 53.58 0.61 0.88
CA GLU A 34 53.81 0.46 -0.56
C GLU A 34 53.09 -0.67 -1.34
N CYS A 35 52.36 -0.26 -2.38
CA CYS A 35 52.60 -0.70 -3.76
C CYS A 35 52.10 0.38 -4.76
N ILE A 36 52.94 0.68 -5.74
CA ILE A 36 52.81 1.75 -6.74
C ILE A 36 52.19 1.19 -8.04
N ALA A 37 51.10 1.82 -8.48
CA ALA A 37 50.58 2.12 -9.85
C ALA A 37 50.66 1.07 -11.01
N PRO A 38 49.74 1.14 -12.00
CA PRO A 38 49.89 2.20 -13.00
C PRO A 38 48.60 2.94 -13.38
N LYS A 39 48.82 4.22 -13.70
CA LYS A 39 47.94 5.11 -14.45
C LYS A 39 47.66 4.53 -15.83
N VAL A 40 46.41 4.62 -16.28
CA VAL A 40 46.09 4.69 -17.71
C VAL A 40 45.35 6.00 -17.92
N ALA A 41 46.06 6.93 -18.55
CA ALA A 41 45.51 8.13 -19.14
C ALA A 41 45.33 7.90 -20.65
N ASP A 42 44.51 8.76 -21.24
CA ASP A 42 44.17 8.90 -22.66
C ASP A 42 43.17 7.84 -23.18
N GLU A 43 42.09 8.20 -23.89
CA GLU A 43 42.02 9.21 -24.94
C GLU A 43 40.67 9.95 -24.96
N ALA A 44 40.76 11.25 -25.26
CA ALA A 44 39.65 12.07 -25.73
C ALA A 44 39.20 11.57 -27.11
N SER A 45 37.89 11.33 -27.27
CA SER A 45 37.26 11.41 -28.59
C SER A 45 36.02 12.29 -28.52
N ASP A 46 36.16 13.42 -29.20
CA ASP A 46 35.16 14.42 -29.53
C ASP A 46 33.98 13.78 -30.28
N THR A 47 32.80 13.78 -29.65
CA THR A 47 31.52 13.69 -30.34
C THR A 47 30.60 14.80 -29.85
N ARG A 48 30.79 15.99 -30.42
CA ARG A 48 29.76 16.95 -30.85
C ARG A 48 28.32 16.64 -30.38
N GLY A 49 27.84 17.46 -29.45
CA GLY A 49 26.52 18.08 -29.53
C GLY A 49 25.31 17.15 -29.61
N LEU A 50 25.15 16.23 -28.66
CA LEU A 50 23.83 15.71 -28.31
C LEU A 50 23.43 16.38 -27.01
N ASN A 51 22.37 17.20 -27.07
CA ASN A 51 21.74 17.81 -25.89
C ASN A 51 21.54 16.71 -24.85
N ALA A 52 22.30 16.78 -23.75
CA ALA A 52 22.15 15.87 -22.63
C ALA A 52 20.76 16.09 -22.05
N VAL A 53 19.81 15.24 -22.46
CA VAL A 53 18.48 15.21 -21.83
C VAL A 53 18.74 14.96 -20.35
N PRO A 54 18.32 15.85 -19.44
CA PRO A 54 18.54 15.64 -18.03
C PRO A 54 17.88 14.31 -17.64
N ARG A 55 18.71 13.34 -17.24
CA ARG A 55 18.23 12.08 -16.66
C ARG A 55 17.59 12.44 -15.33
N LEU A 56 16.27 12.58 -15.32
CA LEU A 56 15.49 12.66 -14.10
C LEU A 56 15.60 11.28 -13.43
N SER A 57 16.55 11.11 -12.52
CA SER A 57 16.54 9.97 -11.59
C SER A 57 15.47 10.26 -10.55
N VAL A 58 14.24 9.85 -10.82
CA VAL A 58 13.17 9.89 -9.82
C VAL A 58 13.38 8.69 -8.92
N THR A 59 13.97 8.91 -7.74
CA THR A 59 14.00 7.91 -6.68
C THR A 59 12.71 8.07 -5.88
N MET A 60 11.75 7.17 -6.07
CA MET A 60 10.57 7.12 -5.20
C MET A 60 10.95 6.44 -3.87
N PRO A 61 10.61 7.04 -2.72
CA PRO A 61 10.72 6.34 -1.45
C PRO A 61 9.78 5.13 -1.48
N SER A 62 10.27 3.96 -1.06
CA SER A 62 9.52 2.69 -1.09
C SER A 62 8.19 2.75 -0.33
N ALA A 63 8.09 3.61 0.69
CA ALA A 63 6.86 3.82 1.45
C ALA A 63 5.71 4.46 0.64
N ALA A 64 5.99 5.03 -0.54
CA ALA A 64 5.00 5.67 -1.40
C ALA A 64 4.41 4.72 -2.45
N VAL A 65 4.94 3.51 -2.58
CA VAL A 65 4.54 2.53 -3.59
C VAL A 65 4.04 1.27 -2.89
N SER A 66 2.80 0.88 -3.17
CA SER A 66 2.28 -0.44 -2.79
C SER A 66 2.10 -1.30 -4.03
N GLU A 67 2.62 -2.52 -3.99
CA GLU A 67 2.49 -3.51 -5.05
C GLU A 67 1.63 -4.68 -4.56
N ILE A 68 0.68 -5.09 -5.40
CA ILE A 68 -0.12 -6.29 -5.20
C ILE A 68 0.20 -7.24 -6.34
N SER A 69 0.89 -8.34 -6.01
CA SER A 69 1.28 -9.40 -6.96
C SER A 69 0.46 -10.68 -6.76
N GLN A 70 0.58 -11.63 -7.68
CA GLN A 70 -0.11 -12.94 -7.60
C GLN A 70 0.46 -13.90 -6.54
N ASN A 71 1.57 -13.54 -5.88
CA ASN A 71 2.18 -14.39 -4.87
C ASN A 71 1.49 -14.19 -3.52
N PHE A 72 0.38 -14.91 -3.34
CA PHE A 72 -0.35 -14.95 -2.08
C PHE A 72 0.47 -15.70 -1.02
N TYR A 73 0.72 -15.06 0.11
CA TYR A 73 1.36 -15.68 1.26
C TYR A 73 0.39 -15.72 2.44
N TRP A 74 0.27 -16.87 3.08
CA TRP A 74 -0.54 -17.05 4.28
C TRP A 74 0.30 -17.75 5.36
N PRO A 75 0.39 -17.19 6.59
CA PRO A 75 1.06 -17.85 7.70
C PRO A 75 0.24 -19.02 8.21
N LEU A 76 0.88 -20.18 8.42
CA LEU A 76 0.19 -21.36 8.95
C LEU A 76 -0.25 -21.13 10.40
N TYR A 77 -1.38 -21.74 10.78
CA TYR A 77 -1.93 -21.68 12.15
C TYR A 77 -2.08 -20.25 12.66
N SER A 78 -2.77 -19.42 11.88
CA SER A 78 -2.96 -18.01 12.18
C SER A 78 -4.43 -17.65 12.05
N LYS A 79 -4.85 -16.59 12.74
CA LYS A 79 -6.21 -16.06 12.58
C LYS A 79 -6.26 -15.15 11.34
N PRO A 80 -7.33 -15.23 10.53
CA PRO A 80 -7.54 -14.31 9.40
C PRO A 80 -7.41 -12.85 9.81
N VAL A 81 -7.97 -12.44 10.94
CA VAL A 81 -7.87 -11.06 11.42
C VAL A 81 -6.41 -10.61 11.63
N GLU A 82 -5.53 -11.48 12.10
CA GLU A 82 -4.11 -11.14 12.35
C GLU A 82 -3.37 -10.92 11.03
N PHE A 83 -3.65 -11.76 10.03
CA PHE A 83 -3.08 -11.65 8.69
C PHE A 83 -3.41 -10.31 8.03
N PHE A 84 -4.64 -9.82 8.17
CA PHE A 84 -5.11 -8.58 7.57
C PHE A 84 -4.41 -7.33 8.11
N PHE A 85 -3.93 -7.34 9.36
CA PHE A 85 -3.32 -6.16 10.00
C PHE A 85 -1.79 -6.27 10.16
N GLN A 86 -1.17 -7.34 9.65
CA GLN A 86 0.26 -7.66 9.80
C GLN A 86 0.64 -7.92 11.28
N SER A 87 1.12 -9.13 11.54
CA SER A 87 1.11 -9.81 12.84
C SER A 87 1.85 -9.14 14.00
N ASP A 88 2.73 -8.16 13.75
CA ASP A 88 3.63 -7.60 14.77
C ASP A 88 2.92 -6.79 15.88
N LEU A 89 1.61 -6.55 15.74
CA LEU A 89 0.83 -5.69 16.63
C LEU A 89 -0.15 -6.43 17.55
N PHE A 90 -0.22 -7.78 17.54
CA PHE A 90 -1.31 -8.51 18.20
C PHE A 90 -1.01 -9.05 19.61
N GLU A 91 0.25 -9.12 20.05
CA GLU A 91 0.59 -9.72 21.35
C GLU A 91 0.04 -8.92 22.54
N ASP A 92 -0.24 -7.62 22.37
CA ASP A 92 -0.68 -6.71 23.45
C ASP A 92 -2.14 -6.23 23.33
N LEU A 93 -2.91 -6.71 22.35
CA LEU A 93 -4.27 -6.21 22.11
C LEU A 93 -5.29 -6.83 23.04
N SER A 94 -6.22 -6.00 23.51
CA SER A 94 -7.40 -6.45 24.22
C SER A 94 -8.35 -7.22 23.30
N GLU A 95 -9.13 -8.13 23.87
CA GLU A 95 -10.15 -8.89 23.15
C GLU A 95 -11.13 -7.98 22.39
N LYS A 96 -11.44 -6.82 22.98
CA LYS A 96 -12.29 -5.80 22.36
C LYS A 96 -11.67 -5.19 21.10
N GLU A 97 -10.37 -4.91 21.10
CA GLU A 97 -9.68 -4.36 19.92
C GLU A 97 -9.61 -5.38 18.78
N ILE A 98 -9.49 -6.67 19.12
CA ILE A 98 -9.55 -7.76 18.13
C ILE A 98 -10.95 -7.82 17.52
N ASP A 99 -12.00 -7.71 18.32
CA ASP A 99 -13.38 -7.67 17.82
C ASP A 99 -13.63 -6.46 16.91
N ASP A 100 -13.16 -5.27 17.30
CA ASP A 100 -13.29 -4.05 16.50
C ASP A 100 -12.56 -4.19 15.15
N ARG A 101 -11.35 -4.78 15.15
CA ARG A 101 -10.59 -5.08 13.93
C ARG A 101 -11.26 -6.12 13.05
N ALA A 102 -11.76 -7.21 13.64
CA ALA A 102 -12.48 -8.25 12.90
C ALA A 102 -13.75 -7.68 12.25
N MET A 103 -14.47 -6.80 12.94
CA MET A 103 -15.65 -6.11 12.42
C MET A 103 -15.31 -5.21 11.23
N LEU A 104 -14.18 -4.50 11.30
CA LEU A 104 -13.71 -3.63 10.23
C LEU A 104 -13.37 -4.46 8.97
N VAL A 105 -12.60 -5.53 9.13
CA VAL A 105 -12.28 -6.46 8.03
C VAL A 105 -13.54 -7.08 7.44
N ALA A 106 -14.47 -7.52 8.29
CA ALA A 106 -15.72 -8.13 7.84
C ALA A 106 -16.57 -7.15 7.01
N THR A 107 -16.63 -5.88 7.42
CA THR A 107 -17.35 -4.83 6.69
C THR A 107 -16.71 -4.61 5.31
N GLU A 108 -15.38 -4.54 5.26
CA GLU A 108 -14.63 -4.37 4.02
C GLU A 108 -14.82 -5.55 3.07
N LEU A 109 -14.75 -6.79 3.57
CA LEU A 109 -14.99 -8.01 2.79
C LEU A 109 -16.44 -8.12 2.31
N HIS A 110 -17.41 -7.74 3.15
CA HIS A 110 -18.83 -7.73 2.79
C HIS A 110 -19.09 -6.75 1.63
N SER A 111 -18.52 -5.55 1.69
CA SER A 111 -18.67 -4.53 0.63
C SER A 111 -18.13 -4.98 -0.74
N LEU A 112 -17.20 -5.95 -0.77
CA LEU A 112 -16.64 -6.53 -2.00
C LEU A 112 -17.37 -7.80 -2.45
N HIS A 113 -18.49 -8.16 -1.81
CA HIS A 113 -19.20 -9.43 -2.03
C HIS A 113 -18.24 -10.62 -1.97
N PHE A 114 -17.41 -10.67 -0.92
CA PHE A 114 -16.44 -11.75 -0.73
C PHE A 114 -17.11 -13.10 -0.47
N PHE A 115 -18.14 -13.10 0.37
CA PHE A 115 -18.99 -14.25 0.65
C PHE A 115 -20.26 -14.14 -0.19
N GLN A 116 -20.58 -15.19 -0.94
CA GLN A 116 -21.87 -15.23 -1.62
C GLN A 116 -22.97 -15.41 -0.56
N PRO A 117 -24.03 -14.59 -0.59
CA PRO A 117 -25.16 -14.80 0.30
C PRO A 117 -25.75 -16.18 0.00
N VAL A 118 -25.93 -16.97 1.06
CA VAL A 118 -26.55 -18.29 0.97
C VAL A 118 -28.04 -18.06 0.73
N THR A 119 -28.42 -18.05 -0.55
CA THR A 119 -29.78 -18.10 -1.10
C THR A 119 -30.70 -16.87 -0.97
N LYS A 120 -31.03 -16.35 -2.17
CA LYS A 120 -32.18 -15.55 -2.60
C LYS A 120 -33.41 -15.54 -1.68
N GLY A 121 -33.73 -14.35 -1.18
CA GLY A 121 -35.09 -13.87 -0.97
C GLY A 121 -35.08 -12.35 -1.17
N GLU A 122 -35.90 -11.83 -2.08
CA GLU A 122 -35.91 -10.44 -2.58
C GLU A 122 -36.34 -9.37 -1.54
N ASN A 123 -36.04 -9.56 -0.26
CA ASN A 123 -36.27 -8.60 0.81
C ASN A 123 -35.00 -8.46 1.66
N SER A 124 -33.92 -7.91 1.08
CA SER A 124 -32.72 -7.52 1.84
C SER A 124 -33.09 -6.37 2.77
N THR A 125 -33.38 -6.72 4.01
CA THR A 125 -33.49 -5.76 5.11
C THR A 125 -32.09 -5.52 5.67
N ASP A 126 -31.76 -4.30 6.09
CA ASP A 126 -30.46 -3.92 6.71
C ASP A 126 -30.05 -4.85 7.89
N VAL A 127 -31.00 -5.63 8.40
CA VAL A 127 -30.81 -6.62 9.47
C VAL A 127 -30.01 -7.83 8.98
N ASP A 128 -30.21 -8.26 7.74
CA ASP A 128 -29.52 -9.43 7.16
C ASP A 128 -28.05 -9.11 6.88
N ASP A 129 -27.76 -7.91 6.39
CA ASP A 129 -26.41 -7.44 6.12
C ASP A 129 -25.58 -7.40 7.42
N LYS A 130 -26.14 -6.84 8.50
CA LYS A 130 -25.45 -6.81 9.81
C LYS A 130 -25.21 -8.20 10.37
N ALA A 131 -26.18 -9.10 10.28
CA ALA A 131 -26.03 -10.47 10.74
C ALA A 131 -24.93 -11.21 9.95
N SER A 132 -24.85 -10.96 8.64
CA SER A 132 -23.81 -11.54 7.79
C SER A 132 -22.41 -11.03 8.15
N ILE A 133 -22.26 -9.73 8.41
CA ILE A 133 -20.99 -9.11 8.82
C ILE A 133 -20.52 -9.70 10.15
N VAL A 134 -21.42 -9.83 11.14
CA VAL A 134 -21.08 -10.43 12.44
C VAL A 134 -20.61 -11.87 12.26
N ARG A 135 -21.30 -12.67 11.43
CA ARG A 135 -20.89 -14.04 11.13
C ARG A 135 -19.50 -14.11 10.50
N ILE A 136 -19.21 -13.21 9.56
CA ILE A 136 -17.89 -13.12 8.92
C ILE A 136 -16.83 -12.74 9.97
N ALA A 137 -17.10 -11.75 10.82
CA ALA A 137 -16.18 -11.31 11.87
C ALA A 137 -15.84 -12.44 12.84
N ASP A 138 -16.83 -13.28 13.21
CA ASP A 138 -16.61 -14.44 14.05
C ASP A 138 -15.74 -15.51 13.35
N GLU A 139 -15.96 -15.77 12.06
CA GLU A 139 -15.12 -16.70 11.29
C GLU A 139 -13.66 -16.21 11.18
N LEU A 140 -13.44 -14.89 11.07
CA LEU A 140 -12.10 -14.31 10.96
C LEU A 140 -11.27 -14.38 12.26
N LYS A 141 -11.92 -14.65 13.40
CA LYS A 141 -11.26 -14.83 14.70
C LYS A 141 -10.83 -16.27 14.96
N GLU A 142 -11.36 -17.23 14.19
CA GLU A 142 -11.01 -18.64 14.34
C GLU A 142 -9.63 -18.90 13.74
N GLU A 143 -8.77 -19.58 14.50
CA GLU A 143 -7.46 -19.98 14.03
C GLU A 143 -7.61 -21.11 12.99
N LYS A 144 -6.94 -20.96 11.85
CA LYS A 144 -6.95 -21.96 10.78
C LYS A 144 -5.54 -22.28 10.34
N GLU A 145 -5.32 -23.55 10.01
CA GLU A 145 -4.04 -24.02 9.47
C GLU A 145 -3.71 -23.32 8.15
N ASP A 146 -4.63 -23.36 7.19
CA ASP A 146 -4.48 -22.67 5.90
C ASP A 146 -5.83 -22.11 5.42
N TRP A 147 -6.14 -20.88 5.85
CA TRP A 147 -7.37 -20.20 5.42
C TRP A 147 -7.36 -19.88 3.92
N PHE A 148 -6.19 -19.61 3.34
CA PHE A 148 -6.09 -19.27 1.92
C PHE A 148 -6.40 -20.47 1.02
N SER A 149 -6.05 -21.70 1.41
CA SER A 149 -6.34 -22.89 0.60
C SER A 149 -7.83 -23.09 0.32
N ASP A 150 -8.71 -22.67 1.23
CA ASP A 150 -10.17 -22.76 1.06
C ASP A 150 -10.76 -21.68 0.13
N LEU A 151 -9.99 -20.64 -0.19
CA LEU A 151 -10.45 -19.51 -0.99
C LEU A 151 -10.27 -19.73 -2.49
N SER A 152 -11.27 -19.29 -3.27
CA SER A 152 -11.13 -19.16 -4.73
C SER A 152 -10.07 -18.10 -5.08
N GLY A 153 -9.51 -18.17 -6.29
CA GLY A 153 -8.52 -17.18 -6.75
C GLY A 153 -9.05 -15.74 -6.73
N GLY A 154 -10.34 -15.54 -7.01
CA GLY A 154 -10.99 -14.24 -6.91
C GLY A 154 -11.12 -13.76 -5.46
N GLN A 155 -11.41 -14.66 -4.51
CA GLN A 155 -11.43 -14.33 -3.09
C GLN A 155 -10.04 -13.98 -2.57
N LYS A 156 -9.01 -14.75 -2.90
CA LYS A 156 -7.61 -14.43 -2.54
C LYS A 156 -7.22 -13.02 -2.99
N SER A 157 -7.59 -12.67 -4.22
CA SER A 157 -7.33 -11.35 -4.78
C SER A 157 -8.06 -10.23 -4.03
N LYS A 158 -9.33 -10.45 -3.64
CA LYS A 158 -10.09 -9.49 -2.81
C LYS A 158 -9.48 -9.36 -1.41
N ALA A 159 -9.03 -10.44 -0.79
CA ALA A 159 -8.40 -10.43 0.52
C ALA A 159 -7.12 -9.57 0.51
N GLU A 160 -6.25 -9.75 -0.48
CA GLU A 160 -5.04 -8.92 -0.60
C GLU A 160 -5.37 -7.44 -0.85
N LEU A 161 -6.36 -7.13 -1.68
CA LEU A 161 -6.80 -5.75 -1.89
C LEU A 161 -7.30 -5.10 -0.60
N VAL A 162 -8.07 -5.83 0.20
CA VAL A 162 -8.51 -5.34 1.51
C VAL A 162 -7.31 -5.09 2.40
N ARG A 163 -6.43 -6.08 2.55
CA ARG A 163 -5.23 -6.01 3.40
C ARG A 163 -4.29 -4.86 3.04
N LEU A 164 -3.96 -4.71 1.76
CA LEU A 164 -2.90 -3.80 1.30
C LEU A 164 -3.42 -2.39 0.98
N VAL A 165 -4.73 -2.24 0.73
CA VAL A 165 -5.31 -0.97 0.28
C VAL A 165 -6.44 -0.52 1.19
N PHE A 166 -7.51 -1.31 1.33
CA PHE A 166 -8.75 -0.80 1.95
C PHE A 166 -8.71 -0.74 3.48
N LEU A 167 -7.82 -1.49 4.13
CA LEU A 167 -7.58 -1.38 5.58
C LEU A 167 -6.59 -0.27 5.95
N GLN A 168 -5.94 0.36 4.97
CA GLN A 168 -5.05 1.48 5.21
C GLN A 168 -5.88 2.75 5.44
N ASP A 169 -5.40 3.66 6.30
CA ASP A 169 -6.06 4.95 6.51
C ASP A 169 -6.00 5.84 5.26
N VAL A 170 -4.94 5.69 4.46
CA VAL A 170 -4.67 6.49 3.27
C VAL A 170 -4.26 5.58 2.12
N CYS A 171 -4.85 5.77 0.94
CA CYS A 171 -4.42 5.06 -0.25
C CYS A 171 -2.96 5.44 -0.60
N PRO A 172 -2.07 4.48 -0.93
CA PRO A 172 -0.70 4.75 -1.34
C PRO A 172 -0.66 5.71 -2.54
N GLY A 173 0.38 6.56 -2.62
CA GLY A 173 0.52 7.54 -3.71
C GLY A 173 0.63 6.88 -5.08
N VAL A 174 1.26 5.71 -5.15
CA VAL A 174 1.29 4.84 -6.33
C VAL A 174 0.88 3.44 -5.93
N LEU A 175 -0.17 2.92 -6.58
CA LEU A 175 -0.66 1.55 -6.42
C LEU A 175 -0.40 0.77 -7.70
N LEU A 176 0.41 -0.28 -7.60
CA LEU A 176 0.67 -1.23 -8.68
C LEU A 176 -0.16 -2.50 -8.45
N VAL A 177 -1.03 -2.81 -9.40
CA VAL A 177 -1.90 -4.00 -9.38
C VAL A 177 -1.45 -4.92 -10.52
N ASP A 178 -0.64 -5.92 -10.18
CA ASP A 178 -0.06 -6.83 -11.16
C ASP A 178 -0.83 -8.15 -11.24
N GLU A 179 -1.60 -8.30 -12.31
CA GLU A 179 -2.45 -9.46 -12.63
C GLU A 179 -3.46 -9.92 -11.55
N THR A 180 -3.53 -9.29 -10.39
CA THR A 180 -4.39 -9.71 -9.28
C THR A 180 -5.87 -9.46 -9.56
N MET A 181 -6.20 -8.68 -10.59
CA MET A 181 -7.56 -8.55 -11.07
C MET A 181 -7.98 -9.69 -12.02
N ALA A 182 -7.05 -10.47 -12.57
CA ALA A 182 -7.36 -11.50 -13.57
C ALA A 182 -8.40 -12.55 -13.08
N PRO A 183 -8.28 -13.15 -11.88
CA PRO A 183 -9.18 -14.21 -11.43
C PRO A 183 -10.57 -13.71 -10.97
N LEU A 184 -10.81 -12.39 -10.98
CA LEU A 184 -12.11 -11.82 -10.64
C LEU A 184 -13.12 -11.97 -11.79
N ASP A 185 -14.37 -12.30 -11.44
CA ASP A 185 -15.48 -12.25 -12.38
C ASP A 185 -15.79 -10.79 -12.81
N PRO A 186 -16.52 -10.56 -13.92
CA PRO A 186 -16.81 -9.22 -14.41
C PRO A 186 -17.53 -8.30 -13.42
N ALA A 187 -18.44 -8.83 -12.60
CA ALA A 187 -19.17 -8.04 -11.61
C ALA A 187 -18.24 -7.64 -10.45
N SER A 188 -17.47 -8.60 -9.93
CA SER A 188 -16.45 -8.36 -8.91
C SER A 188 -15.39 -7.35 -9.37
N LYS A 189 -14.97 -7.39 -10.63
CA LYS A 189 -14.05 -6.39 -11.22
C LYS A 189 -14.64 -4.99 -11.17
N GLN A 190 -15.91 -4.83 -11.53
CA GLN A 190 -16.59 -3.53 -11.50
C GLN A 190 -16.69 -3.00 -10.07
N THR A 191 -17.08 -3.83 -9.11
CA THR A 191 -17.17 -3.44 -7.70
C THR A 191 -15.82 -3.00 -7.15
N VAL A 192 -14.76 -3.79 -7.36
CA VAL A 192 -13.40 -3.46 -6.91
C VAL A 192 -12.90 -2.17 -7.57
N MET A 193 -13.07 -2.02 -8.89
CA MET A 193 -12.62 -0.82 -9.60
C MET A 193 -13.38 0.43 -9.17
N ALA A 194 -14.68 0.32 -8.88
CA ALA A 194 -15.47 1.43 -8.35
C ALA A 194 -14.95 1.86 -6.97
N LYS A 195 -14.68 0.89 -6.09
CA LYS A 195 -14.15 1.15 -4.75
C LYS A 195 -12.74 1.73 -4.78
N LEU A 196 -11.85 1.21 -5.64
CA LEU A 196 -10.52 1.77 -5.84
C LEU A 196 -10.59 3.23 -6.31
N LYS A 197 -11.47 3.55 -7.27
CA LYS A 197 -11.64 4.94 -7.74
C LYS A 197 -12.13 5.89 -6.65
N SER A 198 -13.02 5.45 -5.76
CA SER A 198 -13.51 6.28 -4.66
C SER A 198 -12.50 6.44 -3.54
N PHE A 199 -11.72 5.40 -3.24
CA PHE A 199 -10.75 5.41 -2.15
C PHE A 199 -9.42 6.09 -2.53
N CYS A 200 -8.97 5.90 -3.78
CA CYS A 200 -7.67 6.34 -4.28
C CYS A 200 -7.78 7.53 -5.24
N MET A 201 -8.60 8.54 -4.92
CA MET A 201 -8.87 9.67 -5.81
C MET A 201 -7.62 10.51 -6.14
N ASN A 202 -6.65 10.55 -5.23
CA ASN A 202 -5.41 11.33 -5.36
C ASN A 202 -4.17 10.47 -5.64
N SER A 203 -4.37 9.20 -6.00
CA SER A 203 -3.30 8.23 -6.20
C SER A 203 -3.21 7.81 -7.66
N ILE A 204 -2.01 7.44 -8.08
CA ILE A 204 -1.78 6.86 -9.40
C ILE A 204 -1.94 5.35 -9.28
N ILE A 205 -2.94 4.80 -9.97
CA ILE A 205 -3.16 3.35 -10.02
C ILE A 205 -2.69 2.83 -11.38
N ILE A 206 -1.75 1.91 -11.36
CA ILE A 206 -1.26 1.21 -12.54
C ILE A 206 -1.75 -0.22 -12.45
N VAL A 207 -2.59 -0.63 -13.40
CA VAL A 207 -3.10 -1.99 -13.49
C VAL A 207 -2.50 -2.68 -14.70
N ILE A 208 -1.84 -3.80 -14.47
CA ILE A 208 -1.19 -4.61 -15.51
C ILE A 208 -2.07 -5.83 -15.80
N TYR A 209 -2.36 -6.04 -17.09
CA TYR A 209 -3.09 -7.19 -17.61
C TYR A 209 -2.25 -7.87 -18.69
N HIS A 210 -2.31 -9.21 -18.77
CA HIS A 210 -1.80 -10.00 -19.91
C HIS A 210 -2.88 -10.28 -20.94
#